data_AF-A0A7C2KTE8-F1
#
_entry.id   AF-A0A7C2KTE8-F1
#
_cell.length_a   1.000
_cell.length_b   1.000
_cell.length_c   1.000
_cell.angle_alpha   90.00
_cell.angle_beta   90.00
_cell.angle_gamma   90.00
#
_symmetry.space_group_name_H-M   'P 1'
#
loop_
_entity.id
_entity.type
_entity.pdbx_description
1 polymer ?
#
loop_
_entity_poly.entity_id
_entity_poly.type
_entity_poly.pdbx_seq_one_letter_code
_entity_poly.pdbx_strand_id
1 'polypeptide(L)'
;MSLKEYRAKRNFSRTPEPKGKEKLSQHEHDLVYVIQKHQATHLHYDLRLEEEGVLKSWAIPKEPPLAPGIKRLAVETEDHPLGYEDFEGVIPEGEYGAGTVEIWDKGSYLPLEVSPGKKIIEIRGKKLKGKYALIRIKTKDGGEKNWLFFKVSEEKPTPSKPQKKSKK
;
A
#
# COMPACT_ATOMS: atom_id res chain seq x y z
N MET A 1 -6.34 9.13 -12.43
CA MET A 1 -7.64 8.69 -11.88
C MET A 1 -7.80 9.25 -10.48
N SER A 2 -9.02 9.65 -10.14
CA SER A 2 -9.26 10.93 -9.49
C SER A 2 -9.47 10.84 -7.98
N LEU A 3 -8.89 11.80 -7.24
CA LEU A 3 -9.24 12.13 -5.84
C LEU A 3 -10.73 12.49 -5.62
N LYS A 4 -11.58 12.32 -6.63
CA LYS A 4 -13.02 12.57 -6.59
C LYS A 4 -13.73 11.72 -5.55
N GLU A 5 -13.41 10.42 -5.48
CA GLU A 5 -14.02 9.53 -4.48
C GLU A 5 -13.56 9.87 -3.06
N TYR A 6 -12.27 10.15 -2.88
CA TYR A 6 -11.72 10.64 -1.61
C TYR A 6 -12.44 11.91 -1.14
N ARG A 7 -12.52 12.93 -2.00
CA ARG A 7 -13.18 14.21 -1.68
C ARG A 7 -14.68 14.05 -1.44
N ALA A 8 -15.35 13.11 -2.12
CA ALA A 8 -16.77 12.86 -1.95
C ALA A 8 -17.10 12.18 -0.61
N LYS A 9 -16.19 11.36 -0.07
CA LYS A 9 -16.37 10.63 1.20
C LYS A 9 -15.89 11.40 2.44
N ARG A 10 -15.40 12.63 2.29
CA ARG A 10 -14.77 13.41 3.37
C ARG A 10 -15.52 14.69 3.65
N ASN A 11 -15.85 14.95 4.91
CA ASN A 11 -16.31 16.26 5.36
C ASN A 11 -15.16 17.04 5.99
N PHE A 12 -14.43 17.81 5.18
CA PHE A 12 -13.26 18.59 5.63
C PHE A 12 -13.57 19.74 6.60
N SER A 13 -14.83 20.00 6.92
CA SER A 13 -15.20 20.90 8.02
C SER A 13 -15.22 20.18 9.37
N ARG A 14 -15.22 18.85 9.36
CA ARG A 14 -15.32 17.98 10.55
C ARG A 14 -14.05 17.18 10.79
N THR A 15 -13.30 16.85 9.75
CA THR A 15 -12.04 16.10 9.86
C THR A 15 -10.81 17.01 9.67
N PRO A 16 -9.72 16.82 10.42
CA PRO A 16 -8.43 17.50 10.20
C PRO A 16 -7.65 16.98 8.97
N GLU A 17 -8.21 16.05 8.19
CA GLU A 17 -7.56 15.48 7.02
C GLU A 17 -7.32 16.51 5.89
N PRO A 18 -6.20 16.38 5.14
CA PRO A 18 -5.87 17.32 4.07
C PRO A 18 -6.78 17.17 2.85
N LYS A 19 -7.28 18.31 2.32
CA LYS A 19 -8.08 18.37 1.07
C LYS A 19 -7.33 17.91 -0.20
N GLY A 20 -6.00 17.85 -0.11
CA GLY A 20 -5.09 17.50 -1.19
C GLY A 20 -4.80 18.64 -2.16
N LYS A 21 -3.51 18.89 -2.41
CA LYS A 21 -3.05 19.76 -3.51
C LYS A 21 -2.53 18.84 -4.63
N GLU A 22 -2.93 19.10 -5.87
CA GLU A 22 -2.36 18.43 -7.03
C GLU A 22 -0.91 18.88 -7.17
N LYS A 23 0.03 18.07 -6.66
CA LYS A 23 1.45 18.25 -6.93
C LYS A 23 1.81 17.35 -8.11
N LEU A 24 2.30 17.94 -9.18
CA LEU A 24 2.96 17.21 -10.26
C LEU A 24 4.25 16.61 -9.67
N SER A 25 4.34 15.28 -9.58
CA SER A 25 5.52 14.59 -9.08
C SER A 25 6.67 14.76 -10.08
N GLN A 26 7.57 15.71 -9.82
CA GLN A 26 8.84 15.88 -10.56
C GLN A 26 9.99 15.21 -9.81
N HIS A 27 9.97 13.89 -9.59
CA HIS A 27 11.11 13.22 -8.96
C HIS A 27 11.37 11.86 -9.58
N GLU A 28 12.49 11.72 -10.29
CA GLU A 28 12.93 10.43 -10.80
C GLU A 28 13.44 9.49 -9.69
N HIS A 29 13.83 9.95 -8.50
CA HIS A 29 14.73 9.14 -7.66
C HIS A 29 14.24 8.65 -6.27
N ASP A 30 13.11 9.06 -5.70
CA ASP A 30 12.58 8.43 -4.48
C ASP A 30 11.09 8.80 -4.29
N LEU A 31 10.17 7.84 -4.52
CA LEU A 31 8.73 8.04 -4.38
C LEU A 31 8.30 7.86 -2.92
N VAL A 32 7.26 8.59 -2.47
CA VAL A 32 6.79 8.50 -1.08
C VAL A 32 6.19 7.13 -0.75
N TYR A 33 6.59 6.60 0.40
CA TYR A 33 6.02 5.41 1.03
C TYR A 33 5.61 5.72 2.47
N VAL A 34 4.42 5.26 2.86
CA VAL A 34 3.96 5.34 4.25
C VAL A 34 3.10 4.11 4.58
N ILE A 35 3.19 3.68 5.84
CA ILE A 35 2.20 2.81 6.47
C ILE A 35 1.63 3.53 7.67
N GLN A 36 0.33 3.72 7.69
CA GLN A 36 -0.40 4.23 8.84
C GLN A 36 -1.07 3.06 9.58
N LYS A 37 -0.90 3.02 10.90
CA LYS A 37 -1.69 2.16 11.78
C LYS A 37 -3.02 2.85 12.04
N HIS A 38 -4.11 2.18 11.73
CA HIS A 38 -5.45 2.73 11.81
C HIS A 38 -6.32 1.92 12.77
N GLN A 39 -6.59 2.51 13.93
CA GLN A 39 -7.51 1.99 14.94
C GLN A 39 -8.93 2.48 14.67
N ALA A 40 -9.55 1.92 13.64
CA ALA A 40 -10.97 2.08 13.35
C ALA A 40 -11.80 1.01 14.10
N THR A 41 -12.95 0.60 13.56
CA THR A 41 -13.72 -0.55 14.09
C THR A 41 -12.87 -1.81 14.22
N HIS A 42 -11.94 -2.02 13.28
CA HIS A 42 -10.92 -3.04 13.35
C HIS A 42 -9.55 -2.39 13.13
N LEU A 43 -8.56 -2.85 13.89
CA LEU A 43 -7.17 -2.47 13.68
C LEU A 43 -6.71 -2.98 12.32
N HIS A 44 -6.16 -2.07 11.51
CA HIS A 44 -5.52 -2.39 10.24
C HIS A 44 -4.36 -1.42 9.97
N TYR A 45 -3.62 -1.69 8.90
CA TYR A 45 -2.48 -0.91 8.46
C TYR A 45 -2.70 -0.44 7.03
N ASP A 46 -2.77 0.86 6.81
CA ASP A 46 -2.95 1.46 5.50
C ASP A 46 -1.59 1.66 4.84
N LEU A 47 -1.27 0.82 3.86
CA LEU A 47 -0.11 0.96 2.98
C LEU A 47 -0.43 1.98 1.89
N ARG A 48 0.46 2.96 1.71
CA ARG A 48 0.32 3.95 0.64
C ARG A 48 1.63 4.15 -0.13
N LEU A 49 1.50 4.25 -1.44
CA LEU A 49 2.60 4.44 -2.39
C LEU A 49 2.25 5.60 -3.32
N GLU A 50 3.14 6.58 -3.43
CA GLU A 50 3.02 7.66 -4.41
C GLU A 50 3.15 7.15 -5.84
N GLU A 51 2.10 7.31 -6.65
CA GLU A 51 2.10 6.97 -8.06
C GLU A 51 1.20 7.97 -8.81
N GLU A 52 1.70 8.55 -9.90
CA GLU A 52 0.96 9.50 -10.74
C GLU A 52 0.37 10.71 -9.95
N GLY A 53 1.09 11.21 -8.95
CA GLY A 53 0.67 12.38 -8.16
C GLY A 53 -0.40 12.11 -7.09
N VAL A 54 -0.70 10.84 -6.81
CA VAL A 54 -1.60 10.41 -5.72
C VAL A 54 -0.97 9.30 -4.89
N LEU A 55 -1.54 9.03 -3.71
CA LEU A 55 -1.19 7.91 -2.87
C LEU A 55 -2.11 6.71 -3.16
N LYS A 56 -1.64 5.77 -3.98
CA LYS A 56 -2.30 4.48 -4.16
C LYS A 56 -2.28 3.72 -2.84
N SER A 57 -3.43 3.24 -2.41
CA SER A 57 -3.65 2.82 -1.02
C SER A 57 -4.24 1.43 -0.89
N TRP A 58 -3.78 0.69 0.12
CA TRP A 58 -4.28 -0.64 0.47
C TRP A 58 -4.39 -0.81 1.98
N ALA A 59 -5.52 -1.33 2.45
CA ALA A 59 -5.71 -1.74 3.85
C ALA A 59 -5.17 -3.16 4.07
N ILE A 60 -4.27 -3.31 5.04
CA ILE A 60 -3.66 -4.58 5.45
C ILE A 60 -4.21 -4.94 6.84
N PRO A 61 -5.06 -5.96 7.00
CA PRO A 61 -5.71 -6.27 8.28
C PRO A 61 -4.77 -6.74 9.40
N LYS A 62 -3.52 -7.08 9.08
CA LYS A 62 -2.52 -7.59 10.03
C LYS A 62 -1.21 -6.86 9.83
N GLU A 63 -0.34 -6.90 10.84
CA GLU A 63 0.94 -6.20 10.79
C GLU A 63 1.74 -6.56 9.52
N PRO A 64 2.29 -5.55 8.81
CA PRO A 64 3.11 -5.74 7.61
C PRO A 64 4.28 -6.71 7.84
N PRO A 65 4.64 -7.54 6.85
CA PRO A 65 5.65 -8.56 7.03
C PRO A 65 7.06 -7.97 7.07
N LEU A 66 7.73 -8.01 8.23
CA LEU A 66 9.13 -7.55 8.39
C LEU A 66 10.15 -8.48 7.72
N ALA A 67 9.80 -9.76 7.62
CA ALA A 67 10.64 -10.85 7.13
C ALA A 67 9.98 -11.60 5.96
N PRO A 68 10.78 -12.23 5.07
CA PRO A 68 10.24 -13.08 4.01
C PRO A 68 9.50 -14.30 4.58
N GLY A 69 8.69 -14.96 3.75
CA GLY A 69 7.90 -16.15 4.13
C GLY A 69 6.52 -15.84 4.69
N ILE A 70 6.22 -14.59 5.03
CA ILE A 70 4.90 -14.14 5.49
C ILE A 70 4.16 -13.42 4.36
N LYS A 71 2.97 -13.91 4.03
CA LYS A 71 2.06 -13.26 3.07
C LYS A 71 0.90 -12.58 3.81
N ARG A 72 0.60 -11.34 3.43
CA ARG A 72 -0.53 -10.57 3.95
C ARG A 72 -1.53 -10.27 2.83
N LEU A 73 -2.82 -10.30 3.16
CA LEU A 73 -3.85 -9.71 2.33
C LEU A 73 -3.70 -8.19 2.41
N ALA A 74 -3.76 -7.52 1.27
CA ALA A 74 -3.83 -6.07 1.13
C ALA A 74 -5.04 -5.75 0.25
N VAL A 75 -6.02 -5.02 0.76
CA VAL A 75 -7.26 -4.70 0.05
C VAL A 75 -7.16 -3.28 -0.47
N GLU A 76 -7.28 -3.10 -1.78
CA GLU A 76 -7.20 -1.79 -2.43
C GLU A 76 -8.33 -0.87 -1.96
N THR A 77 -7.95 0.33 -1.53
CA THR A 77 -8.85 1.39 -1.07
C THR A 77 -8.71 2.62 -1.99
N GLU A 78 -9.52 3.65 -1.74
CA GLU A 78 -9.44 4.89 -2.52
C GLU A 78 -8.05 5.54 -2.50
N ASP A 79 -7.72 6.20 -3.60
CA ASP A 79 -6.53 7.04 -3.71
C ASP A 79 -6.59 8.18 -2.70
N HIS A 80 -5.45 8.48 -2.07
CA HIS A 80 -5.34 9.60 -1.12
C HIS A 80 -4.48 10.71 -1.71
N PRO A 81 -4.68 11.98 -1.28
CA PRO A 81 -3.87 13.06 -1.79
C PRO A 81 -2.45 13.02 -1.22
N LEU A 82 -1.50 13.57 -1.98
CA LEU A 82 -0.20 13.94 -1.44
C LEU A 82 -0.37 14.94 -0.29
N GLY A 83 0.44 14.77 0.76
CA GLY A 83 0.29 15.36 2.08
C GLY A 83 -0.45 14.49 3.10
N TYR A 84 -1.21 13.46 2.68
CA TYR A 84 -1.85 12.54 3.61
C TYR A 84 -0.84 11.61 4.29
N GLU A 85 0.33 11.42 3.70
CA GLU A 85 1.45 10.66 4.28
C GLU A 85 2.02 11.26 5.57
N ASP A 86 1.68 12.50 5.90
CA ASP A 86 2.06 13.20 7.14
C ASP A 86 0.91 13.25 8.15
N PHE A 87 -0.27 12.72 7.81
CA PHE A 87 -1.43 12.79 8.69
C PHE A 87 -1.32 11.80 9.86
N GLU A 88 -1.42 12.33 11.07
CA GLU A 88 -1.62 11.62 12.32
C GLU A 88 -2.70 12.34 13.13
N GLY A 89 -3.61 11.58 13.74
CA GLY A 89 -4.70 12.16 14.51
C GLY A 89 -5.93 11.27 14.60
N VAL A 90 -7.02 11.85 15.09
CA VAL A 90 -8.30 11.16 15.26
C VAL A 90 -9.27 11.63 14.18
N ILE A 91 -9.79 10.69 13.39
CA ILE A 91 -10.91 10.90 12.49
C ILE A 91 -12.19 10.72 13.33
N PRO A 92 -13.06 11.75 13.44
CA PRO A 92 -14.23 11.71 14.32
C PRO A 92 -15.20 10.58 14.00
N GLU A 93 -15.93 10.12 15.03
CA GLU A 93 -17.01 9.16 14.85
C GLU A 93 -18.09 9.66 13.87
N GLY A 94 -18.61 8.76 13.04
CA GLY A 94 -19.58 9.06 12.00
C GLY A 94 -18.98 9.58 10.69
N GLU A 95 -17.67 9.87 10.65
CA GLU A 95 -16.94 10.13 9.41
C GLU A 95 -16.41 8.81 8.81
N TYR A 96 -16.21 8.78 7.48
CA TYR A 96 -15.69 7.59 6.82
C TYR A 96 -14.24 7.34 7.24
N GLY A 97 -13.94 6.15 7.77
CA GLY A 97 -12.62 5.88 8.35
C GLY A 97 -12.44 6.49 9.75
N ALA A 98 -13.52 6.68 10.51
CA ALA A 98 -13.45 7.04 11.93
C ALA A 98 -12.49 6.12 12.70
N GLY A 99 -11.64 6.71 13.52
CA GLY A 99 -10.59 6.00 14.23
C GLY A 99 -9.35 6.85 14.46
N THR A 100 -8.39 6.28 15.19
CA THR A 100 -7.07 6.91 15.38
C THR A 100 -6.10 6.44 14.30
N VAL A 101 -5.43 7.39 13.66
CA VAL A 101 -4.43 7.17 12.62
C VAL A 101 -3.06 7.61 13.15
N GLU A 102 -2.10 6.70 13.10
CA GLU A 102 -0.70 6.92 13.54
C GLU A 102 0.26 6.48 12.43
N ILE A 103 1.36 7.19 12.22
CA ILE A 103 2.39 6.75 11.26
C ILE A 103 3.16 5.58 11.88
N TRP A 104 2.95 4.39 11.32
CA TRP A 104 3.65 3.18 11.75
C TRP A 104 5.03 3.07 11.10
N ASP A 105 5.14 3.38 9.81
CA ASP A 105 6.42 3.49 9.10
C ASP A 105 6.33 4.53 7.98
N LYS A 106 7.46 5.15 7.64
CA LYS A 106 7.54 6.17 6.60
C LYS A 106 8.95 6.19 6.00
N GLY A 107 9.01 6.45 4.69
CA GLY A 107 10.27 6.58 3.96
C GLY A 107 10.01 6.78 2.47
N SER A 108 10.95 6.32 1.66
CA SER A 108 10.80 6.28 0.21
C SER A 108 10.69 4.85 -0.30
N TYR A 109 10.31 4.71 -1.56
CA TYR A 109 10.46 3.46 -2.30
C TYR A 109 10.95 3.71 -3.72
N LEU A 110 11.56 2.67 -4.29
CA LEU A 110 11.90 2.60 -5.72
C LEU A 110 11.02 1.57 -6.43
N PRO A 111 10.37 1.93 -7.54
CA PRO A 111 9.68 0.97 -8.39
C PRO A 111 10.71 0.13 -9.16
N LEU A 112 10.69 -1.19 -8.98
CA LEU A 112 11.56 -2.12 -9.72
C LEU A 112 10.83 -2.75 -10.91
N GLU A 113 9.56 -3.11 -10.72
CA GLU A 113 8.69 -3.61 -11.78
C GLU A 113 7.24 -3.23 -11.45
N VAL A 114 6.59 -2.45 -12.32
CA VAL A 114 5.19 -2.04 -12.13
C VAL A 114 4.41 -2.40 -13.39
N SER A 115 3.36 -3.19 -13.20
CA SER A 115 2.43 -3.58 -14.26
C SER A 115 1.02 -3.75 -13.69
N PRO A 116 -0.02 -3.78 -14.53
CA PRO A 116 -1.39 -3.98 -14.05
C PRO A 116 -1.55 -5.26 -13.21
N GLY A 117 -1.77 -5.10 -11.91
CA GLY A 117 -1.91 -6.22 -10.97
C GLY A 117 -0.60 -6.77 -10.38
N LYS A 118 0.56 -6.16 -10.64
CA LYS A 118 1.84 -6.55 -10.04
C LYS A 118 2.74 -5.34 -9.82
N LYS A 119 3.22 -5.18 -8.59
CA LYS A 119 4.18 -4.15 -8.19
C LYS A 119 5.32 -4.80 -7.41
N ILE A 120 6.54 -4.73 -7.91
CA ILE A 120 7.77 -5.05 -7.17
C ILE A 120 8.46 -3.74 -6.87
N ILE A 121 8.69 -3.47 -5.59
CA ILE A 121 9.25 -2.22 -5.10
C ILE A 121 10.35 -2.50 -4.09
N GLU A 122 11.35 -1.61 -4.03
CA GLU A 122 12.32 -1.58 -2.94
C GLU A 122 11.90 -0.51 -1.94
N ILE A 123 11.55 -0.90 -0.71
CA ILE A 123 11.14 0.01 0.35
C ILE A 123 12.36 0.43 1.16
N ARG A 124 12.46 1.73 1.44
CA ARG A 124 13.49 2.38 2.25
C ARG A 124 12.84 3.10 3.44
N GLY A 125 12.08 2.34 4.23
CA GLY A 125 11.43 2.80 5.45
C GLY A 125 12.32 2.68 6.68
N LYS A 126 11.82 3.12 7.83
CA LYS A 126 12.47 2.92 9.13
C LYS A 126 12.33 1.48 9.59
N LYS A 127 11.14 0.88 9.41
CA LYS A 127 10.82 -0.51 9.79
C LYS A 127 10.92 -1.47 8.61
N LEU A 128 10.21 -1.22 7.52
CA LEU A 128 10.26 -2.03 6.31
C LEU A 128 11.46 -1.59 5.45
N LYS A 129 12.34 -2.55 5.16
CA LYS A 129 13.51 -2.33 4.29
C LYS A 129 13.65 -3.47 3.28
N GLY A 130 14.08 -3.16 2.06
CA GLY A 130 14.37 -4.13 1.00
C GLY A 130 13.21 -4.36 0.04
N LYS A 131 13.25 -5.47 -0.71
CA LYS A 131 12.30 -5.74 -1.80
C LYS A 131 10.98 -6.32 -1.31
N TYR A 132 9.88 -5.77 -1.78
CA TYR A 132 8.51 -6.21 -1.53
C TYR A 132 7.74 -6.39 -2.83
N ALA A 133 6.75 -7.27 -2.78
CA ALA A 133 5.83 -7.49 -3.90
C ALA A 133 4.37 -7.27 -3.46
N LEU A 134 3.62 -6.57 -4.30
CA LEU A 134 2.16 -6.50 -4.31
C LEU A 134 1.65 -7.25 -5.55
N ILE A 135 0.90 -8.33 -5.36
CA ILE A 135 0.34 -9.14 -6.47
C ILE A 135 -1.17 -9.22 -6.34
N ARG A 136 -1.91 -8.77 -7.35
CA ARG A 136 -3.36 -8.82 -7.37
C ARG A 136 -3.85 -10.27 -7.54
N ILE A 137 -4.79 -10.68 -6.71
CA ILE A 137 -5.41 -11.99 -6.74
C ILE A 137 -6.61 -11.92 -7.69
N LYS A 138 -6.58 -12.69 -8.78
CA LYS A 138 -7.76 -12.86 -9.65
C LYS A 138 -8.68 -13.90 -9.03
N THR A 139 -9.89 -13.51 -8.64
CA THR A 139 -10.95 -14.42 -8.20
C THR A 139 -12.11 -14.38 -9.20
N LYS A 140 -12.88 -15.48 -9.29
CA LYS A 140 -13.99 -15.62 -10.26
C LYS A 140 -15.14 -14.63 -10.03
N ASP A 141 -15.26 -14.06 -8.84
CA ASP A 141 -16.38 -13.21 -8.41
C ASP A 141 -16.06 -11.70 -8.36
N GLY A 142 -15.11 -11.22 -9.18
CA GLY A 142 -14.83 -9.78 -9.26
C GLY A 142 -14.02 -9.21 -8.09
N GLY A 143 -13.20 -10.04 -7.42
CA GLY A 143 -12.26 -9.59 -6.39
C GLY A 143 -11.07 -8.81 -6.94
N GLU A 144 -11.32 -7.78 -7.75
CA GLU A 144 -10.31 -6.93 -8.40
C GLU A 144 -9.52 -6.07 -7.40
N LYS A 145 -9.99 -5.98 -6.15
CA LYS A 145 -9.37 -5.18 -5.09
C LYS A 145 -8.44 -5.97 -4.16
N ASN A 146 -8.38 -7.29 -4.26
CA ASN A 146 -7.59 -8.10 -3.33
C ASN A 146 -6.16 -8.31 -3.85
N TRP A 147 -5.18 -7.99 -3.03
CA TRP A 147 -3.75 -8.13 -3.31
C TRP A 147 -3.06 -8.97 -2.23
N LEU A 148 -1.94 -9.60 -2.60
CA LEU A 148 -0.98 -10.20 -1.67
C LEU A 148 0.20 -9.26 -1.53
N PHE A 149 0.54 -8.92 -0.29
CA PHE A 149 1.71 -8.17 0.09
C PHE A 149 2.69 -9.06 0.86
N PHE A 150 3.95 -9.11 0.41
CA PHE A 150 5.00 -9.90 1.07
C PHE A 150 6.39 -9.37 0.77
N LYS A 151 7.32 -9.62 1.70
CA LYS A 151 8.74 -9.38 1.48
C LYS A 151 9.33 -10.47 0.58
N VAL A 152 10.07 -10.04 -0.44
CA VAL A 152 10.76 -10.96 -1.36
C VAL A 152 12.03 -11.45 -0.68
N SER A 153 12.26 -12.76 -0.64
CA SER A 153 13.53 -13.30 -0.16
C SER A 153 14.63 -12.98 -1.17
N GLU A 154 15.78 -12.52 -0.70
CA GLU A 154 17.02 -12.45 -1.49
C GLU A 154 17.66 -13.84 -1.59
N GLU A 155 16.87 -14.88 -1.88
CA GLU A 155 17.45 -16.17 -2.20
C GLU A 155 18.15 -16.06 -3.55
N LYS A 156 19.48 -16.20 -3.54
CA LYS A 156 20.25 -16.54 -4.74
C LYS A 156 19.49 -17.69 -5.43
N PRO A 157 19.29 -17.65 -6.76
CA PRO A 157 18.52 -18.67 -7.45
C PRO A 157 19.14 -20.04 -7.14
N THR A 158 18.50 -20.81 -6.28
CA THR A 158 18.78 -22.24 -6.16
C THR A 158 18.32 -22.87 -7.47
N PRO A 159 19.19 -23.60 -8.19
CA PRO A 159 18.82 -24.20 -9.46
C PRO A 159 17.64 -25.14 -9.25
N SER A 160 16.51 -24.78 -9.85
CA SER A 160 15.29 -25.59 -9.91
C SER A 160 15.65 -26.96 -10.45
N LYS A 161 15.37 -28.03 -9.68
CA LYS A 161 15.54 -29.41 -10.14
C LYS A 161 14.80 -29.61 -11.48
N PRO A 162 15.41 -30.25 -12.49
CA PRO A 162 14.77 -30.47 -13.77
C PRO A 162 13.52 -31.34 -13.59
N GLN A 163 12.39 -30.86 -14.12
CA GLN A 163 11.17 -31.64 -14.27
C GLN A 163 11.49 -32.87 -15.13
N LYS A 164 11.27 -34.07 -14.56
CA LYS A 164 11.31 -35.31 -15.31
C LYS A 164 10.25 -35.25 -16.41
N LYS A 165 10.69 -35.29 -17.67
CA LYS A 165 9.83 -35.56 -18.83
C LYS A 165 9.25 -36.96 -18.65
N SER A 166 7.94 -37.06 -18.41
CA SER A 166 7.21 -38.30 -18.61
C SER A 166 7.02 -38.50 -20.11
N LYS A 167 7.79 -39.44 -20.68
CA LYS A 167 7.47 -40.06 -21.96
C LYS A 167 6.18 -40.87 -21.79
N LYS A 168 5.22 -40.66 -22.69
CA LYS A 168 4.34 -41.73 -23.16
C LYS A 168 4.01 -41.48 -24.62
#